data_AF-A0A1C3NGF1-F1
#
_entry.id   AF-A0A1C3NGF1-F1
#
_cell.length_a   1.000
_cell.length_b   1.000
_cell.length_c   1.000
_cell.angle_alpha   90.00
_cell.angle_beta   90.00
_cell.angle_gamma   90.00
#
_symmetry.space_group_name_H-M   'P 1'
#
loop_
_entity.id
_entity.type
_entity.pdbx_description
1 polymer ?
#
loop_
_entity_poly.entity_id
_entity_poly.type
_entity_poly.pdbx_seq_one_letter_code
_entity_poly.pdbx_strand_id
1 'polypeptide(L)'
;MAAPHVAGVVALVQSVAPTTLTPAAVETLLKNTARALPGACSGGCGAGIVNADAAVTAAIAGSSGGGGTGNTLTNGTPVTGLGATAGAELNYTITVPAGSGTLTVTTSGGSGDADLYVRAGSVPTDGAYNCRPYLDGNTETCSFASPSGTYYVRIKAYSTFSGVTLTASY
;
A
#
# COMPACT_ATOMS: atom_id res chain seq x y z
N MET A 1 20.48 13.30 -19.05
CA MET A 1 19.40 14.31 -18.91
C MET A 1 18.20 13.83 -18.08
N ALA A 2 17.93 12.53 -17.91
CA ALA A 2 16.77 12.06 -17.11
C ALA A 2 16.95 12.18 -15.58
N ALA A 3 18.14 11.95 -15.05
CA ALA A 3 18.42 12.03 -13.61
C ALA A 3 18.06 13.38 -12.95
N PRO A 4 18.44 14.56 -13.48
CA PRO A 4 18.08 15.84 -12.85
C PRO A 4 16.56 16.11 -12.86
N HIS A 5 15.82 15.57 -13.84
CA HIS A 5 14.36 15.66 -13.84
C HIS A 5 13.76 14.92 -12.65
N VAL A 6 14.20 13.69 -12.38
CA VAL A 6 13.73 12.90 -11.23
C VAL A 6 14.08 13.60 -9.92
N ALA A 7 15.29 14.18 -9.81
CA ALA A 7 15.69 14.95 -8.63
C ALA A 7 14.76 16.15 -8.36
N GLY A 8 14.33 16.86 -9.41
CA GLY A 8 13.35 17.95 -9.29
C GLY A 8 11.98 17.48 -8.78
N VAL A 9 11.51 16.32 -9.24
CA VAL A 9 10.24 15.72 -8.74
C VAL A 9 10.36 15.33 -7.28
N VAL A 10 11.48 14.76 -6.85
CA VAL A 10 11.73 14.41 -5.44
C VAL A 10 11.70 15.66 -4.56
N ALA A 11 12.32 16.76 -5.01
CA ALA A 11 12.30 18.01 -4.27
C ALA A 11 10.87 18.53 -4.06
N LEU A 12 10.03 18.45 -5.10
CA LEU A 12 8.62 18.84 -5.03
C LEU A 12 7.80 17.92 -4.09
N VAL A 13 8.04 16.60 -4.16
CA VAL A 13 7.43 15.62 -3.25
C VAL A 13 7.78 15.92 -1.79
N GLN A 14 9.05 16.18 -1.50
CA GLN A 14 9.51 16.51 -0.15
C GLN A 14 8.93 17.84 0.37
N SER A 15 8.65 18.81 -0.51
CA SER A 15 8.10 20.10 -0.10
C SER A 15 6.64 20.05 0.32
N VAL A 16 5.90 19.00 -0.10
CA VAL A 16 4.45 18.85 0.17
C VAL A 16 4.13 17.69 1.11
N ALA A 17 5.10 16.81 1.37
CA ALA A 17 4.89 15.67 2.26
C ALA A 17 4.64 16.15 3.70
N PRO A 18 3.67 15.56 4.42
CA PRO A 18 3.36 15.94 5.81
C PRO A 18 4.49 15.59 6.79
N THR A 19 5.36 14.64 6.42
CA THR A 19 6.59 14.29 7.12
C THR A 19 7.70 14.09 6.11
N THR A 20 8.95 14.32 6.53
CA THR A 20 10.12 14.10 5.67
C THR A 20 10.19 12.64 5.24
N LEU A 21 10.13 12.40 3.93
CA LEU A 21 10.23 11.04 3.39
C LEU A 21 11.68 10.57 3.44
N THR A 22 11.89 9.31 3.82
CA THR A 22 13.20 8.66 3.73
C THR A 22 13.55 8.38 2.26
N PRO A 23 14.83 8.22 1.91
CA PRO A 23 15.22 7.87 0.53
C PRO A 23 14.50 6.61 0.00
N ALA A 24 14.29 5.61 0.84
CA ALA A 24 13.55 4.40 0.49
C ALA A 24 12.06 4.68 0.23
N ALA A 25 11.42 5.51 1.06
CA ALA A 25 10.02 5.90 0.87
C ALA A 25 9.83 6.72 -0.42
N VAL A 26 10.78 7.61 -0.73
CA VAL A 26 10.80 8.37 -1.99
C VAL A 26 10.93 7.43 -3.19
N GLU A 27 11.86 6.47 -3.14
CA GLU A 27 12.04 5.51 -4.22
C GLU A 27 10.77 4.69 -4.47
N THR A 28 10.12 4.20 -3.41
CA THR A 28 8.87 3.45 -3.53
C THR A 28 7.73 4.32 -4.05
N LEU A 29 7.59 5.55 -3.53
CA LEU A 29 6.58 6.50 -3.99
C LEU A 29 6.73 6.77 -5.49
N LEU A 30 7.96 6.99 -5.97
CA LEU A 30 8.22 7.19 -7.40
C LEU A 30 7.93 5.96 -8.24
N LYS A 31 8.27 4.75 -7.76
CA LYS A 31 7.94 3.50 -8.46
C LYS A 31 6.43 3.25 -8.53
N ASN A 32 5.72 3.55 -7.46
CA ASN A 32 4.27 3.31 -7.35
C ASN A 32 3.45 4.30 -8.17
N THR A 33 3.99 5.48 -8.42
CA THR A 33 3.31 6.55 -9.15
C THR A 33 3.77 6.62 -10.60
N ALA A 34 4.81 5.89 -10.98
CA ALA A 34 5.30 5.83 -12.35
C ALA A 34 4.22 5.30 -13.32
N ARG A 35 4.15 5.91 -14.50
CA ARG A 35 3.29 5.44 -15.60
C ARG A 35 4.05 4.45 -16.47
N ALA A 36 3.33 3.49 -17.05
CA ALA A 36 3.91 2.55 -18.01
C ALA A 36 4.57 3.31 -19.19
N LEU A 37 5.72 2.80 -19.63
CA LEU A 37 6.44 3.34 -20.76
C LEU A 37 5.79 2.82 -22.04
N PRO A 38 5.37 3.68 -22.99
CA PRO A 38 4.77 3.21 -24.23
C PRO A 38 5.82 2.52 -25.10
N GLY A 39 5.65 1.22 -25.35
CA GLY A 39 6.55 0.38 -26.15
C GLY A 39 7.18 -0.77 -25.37
N ALA A 40 7.95 -1.63 -26.06
CA ALA A 40 8.69 -2.72 -25.44
C ALA A 40 10.14 -2.30 -25.16
N CYS A 41 10.59 -2.36 -23.90
CA CYS A 41 12.01 -2.24 -23.58
C CYS A 41 12.65 -3.63 -23.52
N SER A 42 13.52 -3.95 -24.48
CA SER A 42 14.24 -5.25 -24.52
C SER A 42 15.19 -5.46 -23.32
N GLY A 43 15.52 -4.41 -22.56
CA GLY A 43 16.36 -4.46 -21.34
C GLY A 43 15.61 -4.22 -20.02
N GLY A 44 14.27 -4.15 -20.05
CA GLY A 44 13.44 -3.80 -18.89
C GLY A 44 13.29 -2.29 -18.68
N CYS A 45 12.05 -1.79 -18.54
CA CYS A 45 11.77 -0.35 -18.37
C CYS A 45 11.74 0.09 -16.88
N GLY A 46 12.14 -0.76 -15.94
CA GLY A 46 11.90 -0.53 -14.50
C GLY A 46 10.41 -0.33 -14.21
N ALA A 47 10.08 0.53 -13.24
CA ALA A 47 8.69 0.87 -12.89
C ALA A 47 7.98 1.78 -13.92
N GLY A 48 8.70 2.29 -14.94
CA GLY A 48 8.17 3.17 -15.97
C GLY A 48 8.62 4.64 -15.85
N ILE A 49 7.86 5.55 -16.45
CA ILE A 49 8.15 6.99 -16.47
C ILE A 49 7.61 7.63 -15.18
N VAL A 50 8.45 8.38 -14.47
CA VAL A 50 8.03 9.16 -13.30
C VAL A 50 6.83 10.06 -13.63
N ASN A 51 5.77 10.00 -12.82
CA ASN A 51 4.61 10.86 -12.90
C ASN A 51 4.61 11.84 -11.71
N ALA A 52 4.98 13.10 -11.97
CA ALA A 52 5.11 14.10 -10.92
C ALA A 52 3.78 14.41 -10.21
N ASP A 53 2.68 14.46 -10.96
CA ASP A 53 1.34 14.75 -10.42
C ASP A 53 0.87 13.66 -9.44
N ALA A 54 0.99 12.39 -9.84
CA ALA A 54 0.64 11.26 -8.98
C ALA A 54 1.60 11.15 -7.77
N ALA A 55 2.89 11.44 -7.94
CA ALA A 55 3.88 11.47 -6.87
C ALA A 55 3.55 12.54 -5.81
N VAL A 56 3.22 13.76 -6.24
CA VAL A 56 2.84 14.88 -5.36
C VAL A 56 1.52 14.58 -4.64
N THR A 57 0.53 14.05 -5.35
CA THR A 57 -0.76 13.67 -4.74
C THR A 57 -0.58 12.59 -3.67
N ALA A 58 0.23 11.57 -3.94
CA ALA A 58 0.55 10.51 -2.97
C ALA A 58 1.32 11.05 -1.76
N ALA A 59 2.22 12.02 -1.97
CA ALA A 59 2.97 12.67 -0.90
C ALA A 59 2.05 13.50 0.02
N ILE A 60 1.13 14.28 -0.54
CA ILE A 60 0.14 15.08 0.22
C ILE A 60 -0.77 14.16 1.05
N ALA A 61 -1.14 13.00 0.51
CA ALA A 61 -1.96 12.01 1.21
C ALA A 61 -1.23 11.29 2.37
N GLY A 62 0.04 11.63 2.65
CA GLY A 62 0.83 10.99 3.69
C GLY A 62 1.21 9.54 3.37
N SER A 63 1.06 9.13 2.12
CA SER A 63 1.31 7.76 1.67
C SER A 63 2.82 7.54 1.55
N SER A 64 3.43 7.23 2.69
CA SER A 64 4.87 7.03 2.85
C SER A 64 5.29 5.66 2.32
N GLY A 65 5.14 5.44 1.00
CA GLY A 65 5.91 4.47 0.22
C GLY A 65 6.11 3.07 0.83
N GLY A 66 5.14 2.50 1.53
CA GLY A 66 5.17 1.10 1.92
C GLY A 66 4.20 0.29 1.05
N GLY A 67 4.75 -0.69 0.34
CA GLY A 67 4.02 -1.59 -0.54
C GLY A 67 4.30 -1.32 -2.01
N GLY A 68 5.05 -2.23 -2.64
CA GLY A 68 5.36 -2.15 -4.06
C GLY A 68 4.11 -2.15 -4.96
N THR A 69 4.24 -1.45 -6.09
CA THR A 69 3.42 -1.52 -7.31
C THR A 69 1.91 -1.65 -7.07
N GLY A 70 1.25 -0.51 -6.96
CA GLY A 70 -0.19 -0.43 -6.89
C GLY A 70 -0.70 -0.85 -5.52
N ASN A 71 -1.29 0.09 -4.80
CA ASN A 71 -2.07 -0.18 -3.59
C ASN A 71 -3.35 -0.99 -3.90
N THR A 72 -3.34 -1.85 -4.93
CA THR A 72 -4.41 -2.73 -5.36
C THR A 72 -3.91 -4.17 -5.28
N LEU A 73 -4.45 -4.92 -4.33
CA LEU A 73 -4.18 -6.34 -4.13
C LEU A 73 -4.84 -7.14 -5.26
N THR A 74 -4.11 -8.13 -5.75
CA THR A 74 -4.63 -9.15 -6.66
C THR A 74 -5.08 -10.37 -5.88
N ASN A 75 -6.17 -11.01 -6.32
CA ASN A 75 -6.74 -12.19 -5.66
C ASN A 75 -5.66 -13.27 -5.48
N GLY A 76 -5.47 -13.73 -4.24
CA GLY A 76 -4.57 -14.83 -3.89
C GLY A 76 -3.07 -14.51 -4.01
N THR A 77 -2.69 -13.26 -4.31
CA THR A 77 -1.28 -12.87 -4.43
C THR A 77 -0.80 -12.23 -3.14
N PRO A 78 0.20 -12.81 -2.45
CA PRO A 78 0.76 -12.23 -1.24
C PRO A 78 1.65 -11.02 -1.58
N VAL A 79 1.46 -9.93 -0.85
CA VAL A 79 2.37 -8.78 -0.80
C VAL A 79 3.29 -8.97 0.40
N THR A 80 4.55 -9.30 0.14
CA THR A 80 5.55 -9.62 1.16
C THR A 80 6.45 -8.41 1.46
N GLY A 81 7.19 -8.48 2.57
CA GLY A 81 8.20 -7.47 2.92
C GLY A 81 7.61 -6.14 3.36
N LEU A 82 6.38 -6.15 3.87
CA LEU A 82 5.73 -4.95 4.38
C LEU A 82 6.40 -4.48 5.66
N GLY A 83 6.58 -3.18 5.76
CA GLY A 83 7.12 -2.54 6.94
C GLY A 83 6.69 -1.08 7.04
N ALA A 84 6.45 -0.64 8.26
CA ALA A 84 6.11 0.73 8.58
C ALA A 84 6.60 1.08 9.99
N THR A 85 6.94 2.35 10.22
CA THR A 85 7.35 2.86 11.54
C THR A 85 6.14 3.08 12.44
N ALA A 86 6.30 3.04 13.76
CA ALA A 86 5.23 3.32 14.71
C ALA A 86 4.46 4.61 14.35
N GLY A 87 3.12 4.50 14.28
CA GLY A 87 2.23 5.60 13.87
C GLY A 87 2.05 5.77 12.35
N ALA A 88 2.83 5.07 11.53
CA ALA A 88 2.63 5.05 10.08
C ALA A 88 1.63 3.97 9.63
N GLU A 89 1.16 4.11 8.40
CA GLU A 89 0.04 3.32 7.89
C GLU A 89 0.28 2.95 6.42
N LEU A 90 -0.12 1.73 6.05
CA LEU A 90 -0.10 1.24 4.68
C LEU A 90 -1.54 1.02 4.22
N ASN A 91 -1.91 1.57 3.07
CA ASN A 91 -3.25 1.44 2.53
C ASN A 91 -3.22 0.58 1.27
N TYR A 92 -4.19 -0.32 1.14
CA TYR A 92 -4.40 -1.22 0.02
C TYR A 92 -5.87 -1.28 -0.33
N THR A 93 -6.16 -1.75 -1.53
CA THR A 93 -7.50 -1.86 -2.09
C THR A 93 -7.63 -3.21 -2.78
N ILE A 94 -8.82 -3.80 -2.79
CA ILE A 94 -9.10 -5.00 -3.59
C ILE A 94 -10.50 -4.88 -4.16
N THR A 95 -10.62 -5.04 -5.48
CA THR A 95 -11.93 -5.04 -6.14
C THR A 95 -12.42 -6.47 -6.24
N VAL A 96 -13.53 -6.75 -5.57
CA VAL A 96 -14.12 -8.09 -5.51
C VAL A 96 -15.37 -8.13 -6.40
N PRO A 97 -15.42 -9.02 -7.40
CA PRO A 97 -16.60 -9.18 -8.24
C PRO A 97 -17.77 -9.76 -7.42
N ALA A 98 -18.98 -9.31 -7.74
CA ALA A 98 -20.19 -9.83 -7.10
C ALA A 98 -20.34 -11.34 -7.34
N GLY A 99 -20.78 -12.07 -6.32
CA GLY A 99 -20.89 -13.54 -6.37
C GLY A 99 -19.61 -14.29 -5.98
N SER A 100 -18.57 -13.57 -5.54
CA SER A 100 -17.43 -14.18 -4.85
C SER A 100 -17.91 -14.80 -3.53
N GLY A 101 -17.40 -15.98 -3.16
CA GLY A 101 -17.90 -16.73 -2.01
C GLY A 101 -17.58 -16.02 -0.69
N THR A 102 -16.29 -15.93 -0.37
CA THR A 102 -15.80 -15.35 0.89
C THR A 102 -14.49 -14.63 0.65
N LEU A 103 -14.43 -13.32 0.91
CA LEU A 103 -13.17 -12.57 0.92
C LEU A 103 -12.48 -12.82 2.25
N THR A 104 -11.24 -13.29 2.20
CA THR A 104 -10.36 -13.49 3.35
C THR A 104 -9.12 -12.62 3.16
N VAL A 105 -8.89 -11.69 4.09
CA VAL A 105 -7.70 -10.85 4.14
C VAL A 105 -6.89 -11.27 5.36
N THR A 106 -5.65 -11.68 5.14
CA THR A 106 -4.75 -12.16 6.18
C THR A 106 -3.44 -11.40 6.17
N THR A 107 -2.92 -11.09 7.34
CA THR A 107 -1.53 -10.69 7.55
C THR A 107 -0.80 -11.80 8.30
N SER A 108 0.49 -11.99 8.00
CA SER A 108 1.30 -13.00 8.67
C SER A 108 2.80 -12.70 8.57
N GLY A 109 3.58 -13.32 9.45
CA GLY A 109 5.03 -13.18 9.48
C GLY A 109 5.53 -11.83 10.01
N GLY A 110 6.81 -11.56 9.79
CA GLY A 110 7.47 -10.33 10.22
C GLY A 110 7.70 -10.23 11.74
N SER A 111 8.14 -9.05 12.16
CA SER A 111 8.32 -8.64 13.56
C SER A 111 7.63 -7.31 13.82
N GLY A 112 7.38 -6.96 15.09
CA GLY A 112 6.66 -5.75 15.49
C GLY A 112 5.16 -6.00 15.73
N ASP A 113 4.37 -4.95 15.56
CA ASP A 113 2.93 -4.95 15.83
C ASP A 113 2.17 -4.17 14.74
N ALA A 114 1.51 -4.93 13.86
CA ALA A 114 0.78 -4.44 12.71
C ALA A 114 -0.71 -4.75 12.86
N ASP A 115 -1.52 -3.71 13.04
CA ASP A 115 -2.98 -3.81 13.10
C ASP A 115 -3.59 -3.73 11.69
N LEU A 116 -4.48 -4.67 11.38
CA LEU A 116 -5.28 -4.81 10.17
C LEU A 116 -6.66 -4.19 10.36
N TYR A 117 -6.99 -3.27 9.46
CA TYR A 117 -8.31 -2.67 9.33
C TYR A 117 -8.83 -2.93 7.94
N VAL A 118 -10.05 -3.46 7.82
CA VAL A 118 -10.68 -3.68 6.52
C VAL A 118 -12.06 -3.04 6.50
N ARG A 119 -12.38 -2.34 5.41
CA ARG A 119 -13.67 -1.66 5.21
C ARG A 119 -14.12 -1.74 3.75
N ALA A 120 -15.41 -1.98 3.53
CA ALA A 120 -16.00 -1.97 2.20
C ALA A 120 -16.35 -0.54 1.76
N GLY A 121 -16.05 -0.20 0.51
CA GLY A 121 -16.46 1.04 -0.16
C GLY A 121 -15.76 2.33 0.30
N SER A 122 -14.95 2.31 1.35
CA SER A 122 -14.19 3.48 1.83
C SER A 122 -12.98 3.08 2.65
N VAL A 123 -11.99 3.98 2.74
CA VAL A 123 -10.79 3.78 3.57
C VAL A 123 -11.20 3.60 5.04
N PRO A 124 -10.67 2.57 5.75
CA PRO A 124 -10.90 2.40 7.17
C PRO A 124 -10.26 3.55 7.98
N THR A 125 -10.91 3.95 9.07
CA THR A 125 -10.33 4.86 10.06
C THR A 125 -10.31 4.17 11.42
N ASP A 126 -9.67 4.79 12.41
CA ASP A 126 -9.62 4.24 13.78
C ASP A 126 -11.01 4.08 14.42
N GLY A 127 -12.02 4.82 13.95
CA GLY A 127 -13.40 4.74 14.42
C GLY A 127 -14.39 4.11 13.42
N ALA A 128 -13.97 3.83 12.19
CA ALA A 128 -14.83 3.30 11.15
C ALA A 128 -14.14 2.18 10.36
N TYR A 129 -14.49 0.94 10.70
CA TYR A 129 -13.97 -0.28 10.12
C TYR A 129 -15.09 -1.33 10.05
N ASN A 130 -15.00 -2.27 9.11
CA ASN A 130 -15.90 -3.44 9.08
C ASN A 130 -15.27 -4.63 9.81
N CYS A 131 -13.95 -4.75 9.79
CA CYS A 131 -13.23 -5.79 10.52
C CYS A 131 -11.93 -5.24 11.10
N ARG A 132 -11.68 -5.62 12.35
CA ARG A 132 -10.44 -5.41 13.11
C ARG A 132 -10.33 -6.54 14.15
N PRO A 133 -9.43 -7.52 13.97
CA PRO A 133 -9.36 -8.69 14.85
C PRO A 133 -8.83 -8.38 16.27
N TYR A 134 -8.05 -7.31 16.45
CA TYR A 134 -7.45 -6.94 17.75
C TYR A 134 -6.61 -8.10 18.34
N LEU A 135 -5.92 -8.84 17.48
CA LEU A 135 -5.02 -9.90 17.94
C LEU A 135 -3.65 -9.29 18.20
N ASP A 136 -3.01 -9.69 19.29
CA ASP A 136 -1.65 -9.26 19.58
C ASP A 136 -0.67 -9.82 18.52
N GLY A 137 0.05 -8.93 17.83
CA GLY A 137 1.08 -9.25 16.85
C GLY A 137 0.63 -9.11 15.39
N ASN A 138 1.44 -9.61 14.47
CA ASN A 138 1.27 -9.33 13.03
C ASN A 138 0.31 -10.26 12.30
N THR A 139 -0.22 -11.29 12.98
CA THR A 139 -1.04 -12.33 12.34
C THR A 139 -2.51 -12.07 12.57
N GLU A 140 -3.13 -11.37 11.62
CA GLU A 140 -4.54 -10.99 11.71
C GLU A 140 -5.31 -11.53 10.51
N THR A 141 -6.60 -11.82 10.71
CA THR A 141 -7.46 -12.39 9.67
C THR A 141 -8.85 -11.76 9.71
N CYS A 142 -9.29 -11.26 8.56
CA CYS A 142 -10.62 -10.72 8.34
C CYS A 142 -11.33 -11.49 7.25
N SER A 143 -12.53 -12.00 7.53
CA SER A 143 -13.36 -12.70 6.56
C SER A 143 -14.70 -11.98 6.33
N PHE A 144 -15.12 -11.91 5.08
CA PHE A 144 -16.38 -11.30 4.65
C PHE A 144 -17.13 -12.28 3.75
N ALA A 145 -18.37 -12.60 4.12
CA ALA A 145 -19.25 -13.43 3.31
C ALA A 145 -19.90 -12.60 2.19
N SER A 146 -20.00 -13.17 0.99
CA SER A 146 -20.58 -12.52 -0.20
C SER A 146 -20.04 -11.11 -0.48
N PRO A 147 -18.71 -10.92 -0.54
CA PRO A 147 -18.09 -9.63 -0.80
C PRO A 147 -18.45 -9.10 -2.19
N SER A 148 -18.70 -7.81 -2.30
CA SER A 148 -18.89 -7.14 -3.59
C SER A 148 -18.37 -5.70 -3.58
N GLY A 149 -17.78 -5.29 -4.70
CA GLY A 149 -17.23 -3.94 -4.85
C GLY A 149 -15.80 -3.82 -4.31
N THR A 150 -15.37 -2.59 -4.06
CA THR A 150 -14.00 -2.29 -3.63
C THR A 150 -13.90 -2.33 -2.11
N TYR A 151 -12.97 -3.14 -1.61
CA TYR A 151 -12.56 -3.18 -0.21
C TYR A 151 -11.27 -2.41 -0.05
N TYR A 152 -11.15 -1.72 1.08
CA TYR A 152 -9.97 -0.99 1.48
C TYR A 152 -9.38 -1.67 2.72
N VAL A 153 -8.10 -1.95 2.66
CA VAL A 153 -7.31 -2.62 3.68
C VAL A 153 -6.25 -1.64 4.16
N ARG A 154 -6.26 -1.32 5.45
CA ARG A 154 -5.30 -0.42 6.08
C ARG A 154 -4.52 -1.22 7.11
N ILE A 155 -3.20 -1.19 7.03
CA ILE A 155 -2.29 -1.78 8.01
C ILE A 155 -1.67 -0.62 8.78
N LYS A 156 -1.95 -0.53 10.08
CA LYS A 156 -1.41 0.50 10.96
C LYS A 156 -0.29 -0.09 11.81
N ALA A 157 0.84 0.59 11.85
CA ALA A 157 1.94 0.23 12.74
C ALA A 157 1.64 0.74 14.15
N TYR A 158 1.11 -0.12 15.03
CA TYR A 158 1.03 0.20 16.46
C TYR A 158 2.44 0.36 17.03
N SER A 159 3.34 -0.56 16.65
CA SER A 159 4.78 -0.41 16.77
C SER A 159 5.46 -0.62 15.42
N THR A 160 6.72 -0.20 15.29
CA THR A 160 7.47 -0.39 14.03
C THR A 160 7.50 -1.88 13.67
N PHE A 161 6.95 -2.21 12.50
CA PHE A 161 6.91 -3.58 12.00
C PHE A 161 7.69 -3.72 10.69
N SER A 162 8.17 -4.93 10.42
CA SER A 162 8.89 -5.23 9.18
C SER A 162 8.77 -6.71 8.81
N GLY A 163 8.82 -7.00 7.52
CA GLY A 163 8.73 -8.36 6.98
C GLY A 163 7.34 -8.98 7.03
N VAL A 164 6.29 -8.17 7.21
CA VAL A 164 4.90 -8.66 7.22
C VAL A 164 4.46 -9.02 5.80
N THR A 165 3.63 -10.05 5.68
CA THR A 165 3.03 -10.50 4.43
C THR A 165 1.52 -10.32 4.50
N LEU A 166 0.96 -9.57 3.56
CA LEU A 166 -0.48 -9.37 3.38
C LEU A 166 -0.98 -10.21 2.22
N THR A 167 -2.03 -10.99 2.42
CA THR A 167 -2.70 -11.77 1.38
C THR A 167 -4.19 -11.49 1.41
N ALA A 168 -4.80 -11.25 0.26
CA ALA A 168 -6.25 -11.13 0.14
C ALA A 168 -6.75 -12.12 -0.93
N SER A 169 -7.71 -12.97 -0.56
CA SER A 169 -8.29 -13.97 -1.46
C SER A 169 -9.82 -13.99 -1.39
N TYR A 170 -10.50 -14.18 -2.52
CA TYR A 170 -11.96 -14.29 -2.61
C TYR A 170 -12.40 -15.33 -3.65
#